data_AF-A0A2W6YMP9-F1
#
_entry.id   AF-A0A2W6YMP9-F1
#
_cell.length_a   1.000
_cell.length_b   1.000
_cell.length_c   1.000
_cell.angle_alpha   90.00
_cell.angle_beta   90.00
_cell.angle_gamma   90.00
#
_symmetry.space_group_name_H-M   'P 1'
#
loop_
_entity.id
_entity.type
_entity.pdbx_description
1 polymer ?
#
loop_
_entity_poly.entity_id
_entity_poly.type
_entity_poly.pdbx_seq_one_letter_code
_entity_poly.pdbx_strand_id
1 'polypeptide(L)' 'MGCPHCQSQQVVKNGREPRPNGTLMQRYRCRDCGKQFNERTGTPMARLRAPSSVVAMALNSRT' A
#
# COMPACT_ATOMS: atom_id res chain seq x y z
N MET A 1 7.29 -11.21 0.73
CA MET A 1 6.21 -10.40 1.34
C MET A 1 4.99 -11.30 1.53
N GLY A 2 4.70 -11.73 2.76
CA GLY A 2 3.51 -12.54 3.05
C GLY A 2 2.24 -11.69 3.10
N CYS A 3 1.07 -12.34 3.06
CA CYS A 3 -0.20 -11.66 3.24
C CYS A 3 -0.28 -11.03 4.64
N PRO A 4 -0.58 -9.74 4.78
CA PRO A 4 -0.66 -9.07 6.08
C PRO A 4 -1.85 -9.54 6.94
N HIS A 5 -2.74 -10.38 6.40
CA HIS A 5 -3.93 -10.86 7.10
C HIS A 5 -3.86 -12.30 7.59
N CYS A 6 -3.09 -13.17 6.90
CA CYS A 6 -2.99 -14.59 7.23
C CYS A 6 -1.56 -15.14 7.10
N GLN A 7 -0.57 -14.28 6.82
CA GLN A 7 0.85 -14.62 6.69
C GLN A 7 1.22 -15.60 5.56
N SER A 8 0.24 -16.09 4.80
CA SER A 8 0.48 -16.91 3.61
C SER A 8 1.41 -16.23 2.61
N GLN A 9 2.24 -17.04 1.95
CA GLN A 9 3.13 -16.60 0.87
C GLN A 9 2.46 -16.60 -0.51
N GLN A 10 1.23 -17.11 -0.63
CA GLN A 10 0.48 -17.17 -1.88
C GLN A 10 -0.15 -15.81 -2.23
N VAL A 11 0.72 -14.85 -2.57
CA VAL A 11 0.35 -13.48 -2.92
C VAL A 11 0.61 -13.23 -4.40
N VAL A 12 -0.37 -12.68 -5.10
CA VAL A 12 -0.26 -12.32 -6.52
C VAL A 12 -0.50 -10.83 -6.74
N LYS A 13 0.11 -10.28 -7.79
CA LYS A 13 -0.16 -8.92 -8.28
C LYS A 13 -1.55 -8.89 -8.92
N ASN A 14 -2.43 -8.02 -8.42
CA ASN A 14 -3.83 -7.90 -8.83
C ASN A 14 -4.13 -6.52 -9.44
N GLY A 15 -3.33 -6.14 -10.44
CA GLY A 15 -3.44 -4.84 -11.12
C GLY A 15 -2.80 -3.67 -10.35
N ARG A 16 -2.98 -2.46 -10.90
CA ARG A 16 -2.47 -1.20 -10.34
C ARG A 16 -3.60 -0.19 -10.27
N GLU A 17 -3.57 0.68 -9.27
CA GLU A 17 -4.52 1.76 -9.09
C GLU A 17 -3.82 3.12 -9.28
N PRO A 18 -4.32 4.00 -10.15
CA PRO A 18 -3.79 5.34 -10.30
C PRO A 18 -4.08 6.19 -9.06
N ARG A 19 -3.09 6.96 -8.62
CA ARG A 19 -3.19 7.89 -7.50
C ARG A 19 -3.27 9.33 -7.99
N PRO A 20 -3.82 10.27 -7.19
CA PRO A 20 -3.98 11.67 -7.58
C PRO A 20 -2.69 12.40 -7.99
N ASN A 21 -1.53 11.91 -7.55
CA ASN A 21 -0.21 12.44 -7.90
C ASN A 21 0.39 11.82 -9.17
N GLY A 22 -0.41 11.10 -9.97
CA GLY A 22 0.06 10.41 -11.18
C GLY A 22 0.85 9.12 -10.94
N THR A 23 1.08 8.72 -9.68
CA THR A 23 1.76 7.45 -9.37
C THR A 23 0.81 6.26 -9.46
N LEU A 24 1.35 5.07 -9.73
CA LEU A 24 0.59 3.81 -9.76
C LEU A 24 0.86 3.03 -8.48
N MET A 25 -0.20 2.70 -7.74
CA MET A 25 -0.12 1.84 -6.55
C MET A 25 -0.36 0.39 -6.95
N GLN A 26 0.56 -0.50 -6.60
CA GLN A 26 0.38 -1.93 -6.82
C GLN A 26 -0.69 -2.50 -5.87
N ARG A 27 -1.67 -3.22 -6.43
CA ARG A 27 -2.62 -4.03 -5.65
C ARG A 27 -2.15 -5.47 -5.60
N TYR A 28 -2.35 -6.10 -4.46
CA TYR A 28 -2.04 -7.50 -4.22
C TYR A 28 -3.30 -8.23 -3.76
N ARG A 29 -3.36 -9.53 -4.06
CA ARG A 29 -4.39 -10.43 -3.57
C ARG A 29 -3.75 -11.70 -3.03
N CYS A 30 -4.18 -12.12 -1.85
CA CYS A 30 -3.82 -13.43 -1.31
C CYS A 30 -4.75 -14.49 -1.90
N ARG A 31 -4.19 -15.61 -2.38
CA ARG A 31 -4.97 -16.74 -2.89
C ARG A 31 -5.56 -17.61 -1.77
N ASP A 32 -4.91 -17.65 -0.61
CA ASP A 32 -5.39 -18.46 0.52
C ASP A 32 -6.56 -17.81 1.26
N CYS A 33 -6.42 -16.56 1.71
CA CYS A 33 -7.51 -15.88 2.44
C CYS A 33 -8.39 -14.99 1.55
N GLY A 34 -8.07 -14.85 0.26
CA GLY A 34 -8.84 -14.04 -0.69
C GLY A 34 -8.74 -12.52 -0.53
N LYS A 35 -8.19 -12.02 0.60
CA LYS A 35 -8.10 -10.59 0.91
C LYS A 35 -7.16 -9.85 -0.03
N GLN A 36 -7.48 -8.59 -0.25
CA GLN A 36 -6.69 -7.67 -1.07
C GLN A 36 -5.99 -6.63 -0.20
N PHE A 37 -4.79 -6.24 -0.60
CA PHE A 37 -3.97 -5.28 0.13
C PHE A 37 -3.03 -4.56 -0.84
N ASN A 38 -2.33 -3.54 -0.36
CA ASN A 38 -1.36 -2.76 -1.13
C ASN A 38 -0.12 -2.46 -0.28
N GLU A 39 0.83 -1.73 -0.86
CA GLU A 39 2.10 -1.35 -0.20
C GLU A 39 1.89 -0.48 1.06
N ARG A 40 0.75 0.20 1.18
CA ARG A 40 0.42 1.00 2.36
C ARG A 40 -0.27 0.19 3.45
N THR A 41 -0.78 -1.00 3.17
CA THR A 41 -1.51 -1.81 4.17
C THR A 41 -0.62 -2.10 5.38
N GLY A 42 -1.13 -1.83 6.58
CA GLY A 42 -0.39 -2.02 7.84
C GLY A 42 0.62 -0.91 8.16
N THR A 43 0.75 0.11 7.31
CA THR A 43 1.61 1.28 7.59
C THR A 43 0.77 2.46 8.09
N PRO A 44 1.36 3.44 8.79
CA PRO A 44 0.68 4.71 9.12
C PRO A 44 0.12 5.44 7.89
N MET A 45 0.66 5.14 6.70
CA MET A 45 0.22 5.72 5.44
C MET A 45 -1.09 5.13 4.89
N ALA A 46 -1.60 4.02 5.44
CA ALA A 46 -2.80 3.32 4.95
C ALA A 46 -4.06 4.20 4.91
N ARG A 47 -4.16 5.14 5.86
CA ARG A 47 -5.35 6.00 6.04
C ARG A 47 -5.16 7.40 5.46
N LEU A 48 -3.99 7.68 4.89
CA LEU A 48 -3.66 8.99 4.34
C LEU A 48 -4.03 9.07 2.86
N ARG A 49 -4.81 10.10 2.51
CA ARG A 49 -5.14 10.42 1.12
C ARG A 49 -3.95 11.02 0.37
N ALA A 50 -3.13 11.80 1.08
CA ALA A 50 -1.95 12.42 0.53
C ALA A 50 -0.94 11.38 -0.02
N PRO A 51 -0.21 11.73 -1.09
CA PRO A 51 0.94 10.98 -1.57
C PRO A 51 1.99 10.76 -0.46
N SER A 52 2.71 9.64 -0.52
CA SER A 52 3.82 9.38 0.41
C SER A 52 4.88 10.48 0.38
N SER A 53 5.18 11.05 -0.79
CA SER A 53 6.12 12.17 -0.94
C SER A 53 5.68 13.42 -0.20
N VAL A 54 4.41 13.82 -0.31
CA VAL A 54 3.87 15.00 0.39
C VAL A 54 3.90 14.81 1.91
N VAL A 55 3.56 13.62 2.39
CA VAL A 55 3.64 13.32 3.83
C VAL A 55 5.09 13.36 4.30
N ALA A 56 6.04 12.79 3.54
CA ALA A 56 7.46 12.83 3.88
C ALA A 56 8.00 14.27 3.93
N MET A 57 7.66 15.12 2.95
CA MET A 57 8.03 16.54 2.96
C MET A 57 7.53 17.26 4.22
N ALA A 58 6.28 17.04 4.62
CA ALA A 58 5.69 17.68 5.80
C ALA A 58 6.29 17.20 7.14
N LEU A 59 6.79 15.96 7.19
CA LEU A 59 7.51 15.45 8.35
C LEU A 59 8.92 16.04 8.44
N ASN A 60 9.61 16.17 7.29
CA ASN A 60 10.98 16.68 7.21
C ASN A 60 11.06 18.22 7.31
N SER A 61 9.99 18.95 7.03
CA SER A 61 9.96 20.42 7.15
C SER A 61 9.88 20.92 8.61
N ARG A 62 9.90 20.02 9.59
CA ARG A 62 9.80 20.32 11.02
C ARG A 62 11.15 20.20 11.76
N THR A 63 12.19 19.78 11.06
CA THR A 63 13.60 19.78 11.50
C THR A 63 14.33 20.91 10.81
#